data_AF-A0A316HBU5-F1
#
_entry.id   AF-A0A316HBU5-F1
#
_cell.length_a   1.000
_cell.length_b   1.000
_cell.length_c   1.000
_cell.angle_alpha   90.00
_cell.angle_beta   90.00
_cell.angle_gamma   90.00
#
_symmetry.space_group_name_H-M   'P 1'
#
loop_
_entity.id
_entity.type
_entity.pdbx_description
1 polymer ?
#
loop_
_entity_poly.entity_id
_entity_poly.type
_entity_poly.pdbx_seq_one_letter_code
_entity_poly.pdbx_strand_id
1 'polypeptide(L)'
;MKLLKVLLPVLVDFGIFALVVYLNMPDHPMRIGEIGNGNLYSLMAYFHLFWGLLLADGILTQYLIIIPLWEKARHQGPGFRFKIGAFIALVCVLFGGALSYIIWAPEDGYEPLLAFWWYMIEIQAVYWLINFLVLYLLDRKQPVENPETEEAEIAAG
;
A
#
# COMPACT_ATOMS: atom_id res chain seq x y z
N MET A 1 -9.37 -15.53 9.84
CA MET A 1 -8.40 -15.52 8.72
C MET A 1 -8.54 -14.32 7.78
N LYS A 2 -9.76 -13.96 7.31
CA LYS A 2 -9.98 -12.72 6.53
C LYS A 2 -9.42 -11.47 7.22
N LEU A 3 -9.64 -11.35 8.54
CA LEU A 3 -9.10 -10.25 9.35
C LEU A 3 -7.56 -10.14 9.29
N LEU A 4 -6.84 -11.28 9.25
CA LEU A 4 -5.37 -11.26 9.17
C LEU A 4 -4.89 -10.79 7.80
N LYS A 5 -5.57 -11.18 6.72
CA LYS A 5 -5.29 -10.69 5.35
C LYS A 5 -5.62 -9.21 5.17
N VAL A 6 -6.50 -8.65 6.01
CA VAL A 6 -6.79 -7.22 6.06
C VAL A 6 -5.77 -6.47 6.91
N LEU A 7 -5.56 -6.90 8.15
CA LEU A 7 -4.78 -6.12 9.10
C LEU A 7 -3.27 -6.28 8.92
N LEU A 8 -2.77 -7.49 8.65
CA LEU A 8 -1.33 -7.73 8.66
C LEU A 8 -0.59 -6.95 7.56
N PRO A 9 -1.03 -6.95 6.29
CA PRO A 9 -0.36 -6.17 5.24
C PRO A 9 -0.33 -4.68 5.57
N VAL A 10 -1.46 -4.14 6.04
CA VAL A 10 -1.59 -2.73 6.43
C VAL A 10 -0.69 -2.40 7.61
N LEU A 11 -0.70 -3.21 8.67
CA LEU A 11 0.14 -2.96 9.86
C LEU A 11 1.64 -3.08 9.55
N VAL A 12 2.03 -3.97 8.63
CA VAL A 12 3.42 -4.09 8.18
C VAL A 12 3.84 -2.83 7.43
N ASP A 13 3.05 -2.40 6.44
CA ASP A 13 3.35 -1.20 5.66
C ASP A 13 3.36 0.05 6.55
N PHE A 14 2.32 0.22 7.38
CA PHE A 14 2.22 1.31 8.34
C PHE A 14 3.35 1.32 9.36
N GLY A 15 3.79 0.14 9.80
CA GLY A 15 4.92 -0.04 10.70
C GLY A 15 6.25 0.34 10.05
N ILE A 16 6.45 0.00 8.77
CA ILE A 16 7.63 0.40 8.00
C ILE A 16 7.64 1.93 7.85
N PHE A 17 6.53 2.55 7.45
CA PHE A 17 6.43 4.00 7.35
C PHE A 17 6.66 4.70 8.69
N ALA A 18 6.03 4.21 9.77
CA ALA A 18 6.24 4.74 11.12
C ALA A 18 7.71 4.64 11.55
N LEU A 19 8.37 3.52 11.25
CA LEU A 19 9.78 3.32 11.57
C LEU A 19 10.67 4.28 10.78
N VAL A 20 10.43 4.45 9.48
CA VAL A 20 11.17 5.42 8.66
C VAL A 20 11.03 6.84 9.23
N VAL A 21 9.81 7.26 9.57
CA VAL A 21 9.56 8.58 10.18
C VAL A 21 10.26 8.70 11.53
N TYR A 22 10.16 7.70 12.38
CA TYR A 22 10.75 7.69 13.71
C TYR A 22 12.29 7.76 13.66
N LEU A 23 12.92 6.99 12.78
CA LEU A 23 14.38 6.97 12.63
C LEU A 23 14.93 8.28 12.04
N ASN A 24 14.15 8.99 11.22
CA ASN A 24 14.59 10.24 10.59
C ASN A 24 14.27 11.49 11.42
N MET A 25 13.32 11.43 12.37
CA MET A 25 12.94 12.57 13.22
C MET A 25 14.09 13.24 14.00
N PRO A 26 15.07 12.51 14.55
CA PRO A 26 16.17 13.13 15.29
C PRO A 26 17.03 14.07 14.42
N ASP A 27 17.24 13.69 13.16
CA ASP A 27 18.14 14.39 12.24
C ASP A 27 17.40 15.35 11.30
N HIS A 28 16.08 15.20 11.17
CA HIS A 28 15.24 15.96 10.25
C HIS A 28 14.06 16.59 11.01
N PRO A 29 14.11 17.91 11.34
CA PRO A 29 12.99 18.57 12.00
C PRO A 29 11.77 18.57 11.10
N MET A 30 10.59 18.27 11.64
CA MET A 30 9.33 18.33 10.87
C MET A 30 9.09 19.74 10.35
N ARG A 31 8.79 19.85 9.05
CA ARG A 31 8.48 21.12 8.38
C ARG A 31 7.11 21.04 7.73
N ILE A 32 6.11 21.60 8.40
CA ILE A 32 4.73 21.62 7.90
C ILE A 32 4.63 22.40 6.58
N GLY A 33 5.45 23.43 6.40
CA GLY A 33 5.51 24.21 5.16
C GLY A 33 6.10 23.47 3.95
N GLU A 34 6.67 22.28 4.15
CA GLU A 34 7.20 21.45 3.06
C GLU A 34 6.17 20.45 2.54
N ILE A 35 4.95 20.39 3.09
CA ILE A 35 3.90 19.48 2.60
C ILE A 35 3.62 19.80 1.13
N GLY A 36 3.77 18.81 0.26
CA GLY A 36 3.60 18.96 -1.19
C GLY A 36 4.89 19.06 -2.00
N ASN A 37 6.05 19.21 -1.36
CA ASN A 37 7.34 19.34 -2.05
C ASN A 37 7.99 18.02 -2.48
N GLY A 38 7.35 16.87 -2.25
CA GLY A 38 7.87 15.58 -2.71
C GLY A 38 9.13 15.14 -2.00
N ASN A 39 9.29 15.48 -0.72
CA ASN A 39 10.48 15.16 0.04
C ASN A 39 10.16 14.47 1.37
N LEU A 40 11.22 14.01 2.05
CA LEU A 40 11.11 13.30 3.33
C LEU A 40 10.44 14.15 4.42
N TYR A 41 10.67 15.48 4.44
CA TYR A 41 10.01 16.38 5.39
C TYR A 41 8.51 16.46 5.15
N SER A 42 8.09 16.52 3.88
CA SER A 42 6.67 16.45 3.48
C SER A 42 6.02 15.17 4.01
N LEU A 43 6.69 14.03 3.84
CA LEU A 43 6.19 12.73 4.29
C LEU A 43 6.07 12.66 5.81
N MET A 44 7.09 13.10 6.54
CA MET A 44 7.08 13.09 8.00
C MET A 44 5.97 13.97 8.56
N ALA A 45 5.81 15.19 8.02
CA ALA A 45 4.74 16.09 8.43
C ALA A 45 3.35 15.52 8.10
N TYR A 46 3.18 14.95 6.90
CA TYR A 46 1.93 14.34 6.48
C TYR A 46 1.56 13.12 7.34
N PHE A 47 2.50 12.21 7.56
CA PHE A 47 2.29 11.04 8.41
C PHE A 47 1.95 11.46 9.84
N HIS A 48 2.69 12.39 10.44
CA HIS A 48 2.44 12.82 11.81
C HIS A 48 1.04 13.44 12.01
N LEU A 49 0.57 14.24 11.04
CA LEU A 49 -0.73 14.91 11.11
C LEU A 49 -1.90 13.97 10.80
N PHE A 50 -1.73 13.05 9.85
CA PHE A 50 -2.84 12.29 9.27
C PHE A 50 -2.76 10.79 9.51
N TRP A 51 -1.86 10.29 10.38
CA TRP A 51 -1.66 8.86 10.61
C TRP A 51 -2.97 8.08 10.84
N GLY A 52 -3.91 8.61 11.62
CA GLY A 52 -5.18 7.92 11.89
C GLY A 52 -6.04 7.74 10.64
N LEU A 53 -6.08 8.77 9.79
CA LEU A 53 -6.79 8.71 8.50
C LEU A 53 -6.06 7.79 7.51
N LEU A 54 -4.73 7.83 7.47
CA LEU A 54 -3.93 6.94 6.63
C LEU A 54 -4.11 5.48 7.02
N LEU A 55 -4.20 5.17 8.31
CA LEU A 55 -4.45 3.81 8.78
C LEU A 55 -5.85 3.35 8.37
N ALA A 56 -6.87 4.19 8.57
CA ALA A 56 -8.24 3.88 8.15
C ALA A 56 -8.35 3.66 6.64
N ASP A 57 -7.72 4.54 5.85
CA ASP A 57 -7.66 4.44 4.39
C ASP A 57 -6.92 3.17 3.94
N GLY A 58 -5.80 2.83 4.58
CA GLY A 58 -5.05 1.60 4.33
C GLY A 58 -5.88 0.35 4.59
N ILE A 59 -6.62 0.29 5.71
CA ILE A 59 -7.54 -0.80 6.03
C ILE A 59 -8.66 -0.91 4.98
N LEU A 60 -9.24 0.24 4.59
CA LEU A 60 -10.34 0.29 3.64
C LEU A 60 -9.89 -0.15 2.25
N THR A 61 -8.76 0.37 1.76
CA THR A 61 -8.13 -0.03 0.50
C THR A 61 -7.79 -1.52 0.49
N GLN A 62 -7.21 -2.03 1.58
CA GLN A 62 -6.89 -3.45 1.68
C GLN A 62 -8.14 -4.33 1.59
N TYR A 63 -9.20 -3.95 2.30
CA TYR A 63 -10.45 -4.71 2.35
C TYR A 63 -11.25 -4.65 1.05
N LEU A 64 -11.43 -3.45 0.48
CA LEU A 64 -12.30 -3.22 -0.67
C LEU A 64 -11.61 -3.48 -2.01
N ILE A 65 -10.29 -3.30 -2.09
CA ILE A 65 -9.56 -3.32 -3.36
C ILE A 65 -8.57 -4.49 -3.39
N ILE A 66 -7.63 -4.53 -2.45
CA ILE A 66 -6.48 -5.45 -2.56
C ILE A 66 -6.92 -6.90 -2.41
N ILE A 67 -7.73 -7.24 -1.39
CA ILE A 67 -8.18 -8.62 -1.18
C ILE A 67 -9.00 -9.16 -2.36
N PRO A 68 -10.07 -8.49 -2.84
CA PRO A 68 -10.83 -8.97 -3.99
C PRO A 68 -9.99 -9.12 -5.25
N LEU A 69 -9.01 -8.23 -5.44
CA LEU A 69 -8.10 -8.27 -6.56
C LEU A 69 -7.10 -9.43 -6.45
N TRP A 70 -6.58 -9.68 -5.26
CA TRP A 70 -5.69 -10.81 -4.95
C TRP A 70 -6.39 -12.15 -5.19
N GLU A 71 -7.61 -12.32 -4.68
CA GLU A 71 -8.40 -13.54 -4.87
C GLU A 71 -8.66 -13.81 -6.36
N LYS A 72 -9.02 -12.77 -7.14
CA LYS A 72 -9.16 -12.88 -8.60
C LYS A 72 -7.83 -13.21 -9.29
N ALA A 73 -6.74 -12.55 -8.90
CA ALA A 73 -5.42 -12.74 -9.51
C ALA A 73 -4.86 -14.15 -9.25
N ARG A 74 -5.16 -14.75 -8.07
CA ARG A 74 -4.70 -16.08 -7.69
C ARG A 74 -5.31 -17.18 -8.57
N HIS A 75 -6.58 -17.05 -8.91
CA HIS A 75 -7.32 -18.04 -9.72
C HIS A 75 -7.15 -17.88 -11.24
N GLN A 76 -6.42 -16.86 -11.66
CA GLN A 76 -6.22 -16.51 -13.07
C GLN A 76 -4.75 -16.67 -13.49
N GLY A 77 -4.53 -16.84 -14.79
CA GLY A 77 -3.19 -17.01 -15.38
C GLY A 77 -2.31 -15.76 -15.30
N PRO A 78 -1.00 -15.90 -15.58
CA PRO A 78 -0.02 -14.81 -15.46
C PRO A 78 -0.36 -13.57 -16.31
N GLY A 79 -0.99 -13.74 -17.48
CA GLY A 79 -1.42 -12.62 -18.31
C GLY A 79 -2.49 -11.74 -17.67
N PHE A 80 -3.36 -12.29 -16.83
CA PHE A 80 -4.36 -11.51 -16.10
C PHE A 80 -3.72 -10.71 -14.95
N ARG A 81 -2.74 -11.33 -14.27
CA ARG A 81 -1.95 -10.66 -13.20
C ARG A 81 -1.20 -9.46 -13.76
N PHE A 82 -0.63 -9.58 -14.96
CA PHE A 82 0.01 -8.45 -15.64
C PHE A 82 -0.96 -7.31 -15.96
N LYS A 83 -2.16 -7.63 -16.47
CA LYS A 83 -3.21 -6.62 -16.75
C LYS A 83 -3.65 -5.89 -15.49
N ILE A 84 -3.82 -6.62 -14.38
CA ILE A 84 -4.12 -6.03 -13.07
C ILE A 84 -3.00 -5.09 -12.63
N GLY A 85 -1.74 -5.53 -12.68
CA GLY A 85 -0.60 -4.72 -12.31
C GLY A 85 -0.49 -3.45 -13.16
N ALA A 86 -0.70 -3.56 -14.48
CA ALA A 86 -0.72 -2.42 -15.39
C ALA A 86 -1.85 -1.43 -15.07
N PHE A 87 -3.05 -1.94 -14.73
CA PHE A 87 -4.17 -1.09 -14.34
C PHE A 87 -3.91 -0.36 -13.02
N ILE A 88 -3.39 -1.05 -12.00
CA ILE A 88 -2.98 -0.43 -10.74
C ILE A 88 -1.94 0.66 -11.01
N ALA A 89 -0.89 0.33 -11.75
CA ALA A 89 0.18 1.28 -12.07
C ALA A 89 -0.38 2.53 -12.78
N LEU A 90 -1.28 2.35 -13.75
CA LEU A 90 -1.95 3.45 -14.42
C LEU A 90 -2.76 4.33 -13.45
N VAL A 91 -3.55 3.71 -12.57
CA VAL A 91 -4.33 4.45 -11.56
C VAL A 91 -3.41 5.21 -10.60
N CYS A 92 -2.32 4.60 -10.13
CA CYS A 92 -1.35 5.26 -9.26
C CYS A 92 -0.66 6.44 -9.95
N VAL A 93 -0.26 6.27 -11.22
CA VAL A 93 0.36 7.34 -12.02
C VAL A 93 -0.61 8.50 -12.24
N LEU A 94 -1.86 8.22 -12.63
CA LEU A 94 -2.87 9.24 -12.87
C LEU A 94 -3.28 9.97 -11.59
N PHE A 95 -3.51 9.23 -10.51
CA PHE A 95 -3.95 9.81 -9.24
C PHE A 95 -2.83 10.61 -8.57
N GLY A 96 -1.60 10.07 -8.56
CA GLY A 96 -0.42 10.79 -8.11
C GLY A 96 -0.20 12.07 -8.93
N GLY A 97 -0.35 12.00 -10.25
CA GLY A 97 -0.21 13.16 -11.14
C GLY A 97 -1.28 14.22 -10.89
N ALA A 98 -2.54 13.81 -10.73
CA ALA A 98 -3.64 14.72 -10.45
C ALA A 98 -3.48 15.43 -9.10
N LEU A 99 -3.14 14.70 -8.03
CA LEU A 99 -2.87 15.30 -6.72
C LEU A 99 -1.68 16.24 -6.77
N SER A 100 -0.62 15.87 -7.49
CA SER A 100 0.55 16.72 -7.65
C SER A 100 0.21 18.01 -8.37
N TYR A 101 -0.60 17.93 -9.43
CA TYR A 101 -1.08 19.09 -10.16
C TYR A 101 -1.97 20.01 -9.32
N ILE A 102 -2.80 19.45 -8.43
CA ILE A 102 -3.69 20.23 -7.55
C ILE A 102 -2.90 21.01 -6.49
N ILE A 103 -1.84 20.41 -5.94
CA ILE A 103 -1.02 21.01 -4.88
C ILE A 103 0.02 21.98 -5.44
N TRP A 104 0.42 21.79 -6.69
CA TRP A 104 1.46 22.57 -7.34
C TRP A 104 1.11 24.05 -7.50
N ALA A 105 2.02 24.92 -7.07
CA ALA A 105 1.98 26.35 -7.32
C ALA A 105 2.78 26.68 -8.61
N PRO A 106 2.16 27.26 -9.65
CA PRO A 106 2.84 27.55 -10.90
C PRO A 106 4.05 28.49 -10.77
N GLU A 107 4.06 29.36 -9.75
CA GLU A 107 5.19 30.24 -9.44
C GLU A 107 6.50 29.51 -9.11
N ASP A 108 6.43 28.27 -8.61
CA ASP A 108 7.60 27.49 -8.16
C ASP A 108 8.24 26.67 -9.29
N GLY A 109 7.71 26.76 -10.52
CA GLY A 109 8.18 26.00 -11.68
C GLY A 109 7.81 24.51 -11.62
N TYR A 110 8.24 23.72 -12.61
CA TYR A 110 7.80 22.31 -12.76
C TYR A 110 8.58 21.30 -11.90
N GLU A 111 9.71 21.67 -11.31
CA GLU A 111 10.53 20.73 -10.53
C GLU A 111 9.77 20.16 -9.31
N PRO A 112 9.11 20.97 -8.46
CA PRO A 112 8.32 20.45 -7.33
C PRO A 112 7.16 19.56 -7.78
N LEU A 113 6.52 19.89 -8.90
CA LEU A 113 5.44 19.08 -9.49
C LEU A 113 5.93 17.67 -9.83
N LEU A 114 7.04 17.58 -10.56
CA LEU A 114 7.60 16.30 -11.00
C LEU A 114 8.18 15.51 -9.82
N ALA A 115 8.85 16.19 -8.88
CA ALA A 115 9.38 15.57 -7.67
C ALA A 115 8.26 14.94 -6.83
N PHE A 116 7.20 15.69 -6.54
CA PHE A 116 6.06 15.17 -5.77
C PHE A 116 5.30 14.08 -6.52
N TRP A 117 5.14 14.21 -7.85
CA TRP A 117 4.52 13.16 -8.66
C TRP A 117 5.31 11.84 -8.62
N TRP A 118 6.63 11.91 -8.81
CA TRP A 118 7.50 10.74 -8.74
C TRP A 118 7.48 10.12 -7.35
N TYR A 119 7.53 10.96 -6.32
CA TYR A 119 7.48 10.53 -4.92
C TYR A 119 6.19 9.77 -4.58
N MET A 120 5.04 10.26 -5.07
CA MET A 120 3.75 9.58 -4.90
C MET A 120 3.71 8.23 -5.61
N ILE A 121 4.31 8.12 -6.80
CA ILE A 121 4.40 6.85 -7.52
C ILE A 121 5.27 5.85 -6.74
N GLU A 122 6.41 6.30 -6.21
CA GLU A 122 7.34 5.47 -5.46
C GLU A 122 6.68 4.89 -4.20
N ILE A 123 6.04 5.75 -3.40
CA ILE A 123 5.28 5.33 -2.20
C ILE A 123 4.22 4.29 -2.56
N GLN A 124 3.45 4.53 -3.62
CA GLN A 124 2.41 3.60 -4.04
C GLN A 124 2.99 2.26 -4.53
N ALA A 125 4.09 2.29 -5.27
CA ALA A 125 4.74 1.07 -5.75
C ALA A 125 5.23 0.19 -4.57
N VAL A 126 5.85 0.81 -3.56
CA VAL A 126 6.29 0.13 -2.34
C VAL A 126 5.10 -0.43 -1.56
N TYR A 127 4.05 0.36 -1.38
CA TYR A 127 2.80 -0.06 -0.74
C TYR A 127 2.21 -1.32 -1.40
N TRP A 128 2.02 -1.29 -2.72
CA TRP A 128 1.47 -2.44 -3.46
C TRP A 128 2.38 -3.67 -3.39
N LEU A 129 3.69 -3.47 -3.47
CA LEU A 129 4.68 -4.55 -3.38
C LEU A 129 4.61 -5.24 -2.01
N ILE A 130 4.63 -4.47 -0.91
CA ILE A 130 4.56 -5.00 0.45
C ILE A 130 3.23 -5.74 0.65
N ASN A 131 2.11 -5.15 0.22
CA ASN A 131 0.80 -5.79 0.39
C ASN A 131 0.71 -7.14 -0.31
N PHE A 132 1.11 -7.22 -1.58
CA PHE A 132 1.09 -8.49 -2.30
C PHE A 132 2.12 -9.50 -1.78
N LEU A 133 3.28 -9.04 -1.31
CA LEU A 133 4.28 -9.91 -0.69
C LEU A 133 3.75 -10.55 0.59
N VAL A 134 3.14 -9.76 1.48
CA VAL A 134 2.56 -10.29 2.74
C VAL A 134 1.43 -11.27 2.43
N LEU A 135 0.56 -10.96 1.46
CA LEU A 135 -0.51 -11.87 1.04
C LEU A 135 0.05 -13.18 0.46
N TYR A 136 1.10 -13.11 -0.36
CA TYR A 136 1.79 -14.28 -0.89
C TYR A 136 2.37 -15.16 0.22
N LEU A 137 3.02 -14.55 1.23
CA LEU A 137 3.58 -15.27 2.37
C LEU A 137 2.49 -15.90 3.26
N LEU A 138 1.37 -15.21 3.45
CA LEU A 138 0.22 -15.73 4.19
C LEU A 138 -0.40 -16.93 3.49
N ASP A 139 -0.57 -16.88 2.18
CA ASP A 139 -1.12 -18.00 1.40
C ASP A 139 -0.15 -19.20 1.36
N ARG A 140 1.17 -18.97 1.27
CA ARG A 140 2.17 -20.05 1.27
C ARG A 140 2.25 -20.82 2.60
N LYS A 141 1.92 -20.18 3.71
CA LYS A 141 1.89 -20.81 5.04
C LYS A 141 0.63 -21.63 5.31
N GLN A 142 -0.37 -21.61 4.42
CA GLN A 142 -1.54 -22.48 4.58
C GLN A 142 -1.16 -23.89 4.09
N PRO A 143 -1.25 -24.93 4.95
CA PRO A 143 -1.33 -26.29 4.46
C PRO A 143 -2.53 -26.35 3.52
N VAL A 144 -2.37 -27.00 2.37
CA VAL A 144 -3.53 -27.40 1.56
C VAL A 144 -4.43 -28.19 2.51
N GLU A 145 -5.57 -27.62 2.88
CA GLU A 145 -6.61 -28.32 3.62
C GLU A 145 -7.03 -29.47 2.70
N ASN A 146 -6.45 -30.65 2.95
CA ASN A 146 -6.76 -31.85 2.19
C ASN A 146 -8.22 -32.18 2.52
N PRO A 147 -9.13 -32.20 1.52
CA PRO A 147 -10.54 -32.56 1.75
C PRO A 147 -10.71 -33.96 2.36
N GLU A 148 -9.66 -34.80 2.32
CA GLU A 148 -9.61 -36.12 2.97
C GLU A 148 -9.67 -36.05 4.51
N THR A 149 -9.30 -34.92 5.12
CA THR A 149 -9.30 -34.79 6.59
C THR A 149 -10.71 -34.54 7.13
N GLU A 150 -11.56 -33.86 6.36
CA GLU A 150 -12.95 -33.59 6.72
C GLU A 150 -13.82 -34.85 6.55
N GLU A 151 -13.58 -35.66 5.50
CA GLU A 151 -14.26 -36.96 5.33
C GLU A 151 -13.84 -37.99 6.39
N ALA A 152 -12.58 -37.98 6.84
CA ALA A 152 -12.11 -38.88 7.90
C ALA A 152 -12.69 -38.54 9.28
N GLU A 153 -12.96 -37.27 9.56
CA GLU A 153 -13.57 -36.84 10.83
C GLU A 153 -15.09 -37.09 10.84
N ILE A 154 -15.76 -36.94 9.69
CA ILE A 154 -17.19 -37.28 9.52
C ILE A 154 -17.42 -38.80 9.52
N ALA A 155 -16.47 -39.60 9.03
CA ALA A 155 -16.56 -41.06 9.05
C ALA A 155 -16.20 -41.70 10.40
N ALA A 156 -15.59 -40.94 11.32
CA ALA A 156 -15.14 -41.40 12.63
C ALA A 156 -16.03 -40.93 13.81
N GLY A 157 -17.07 -40.12 13.56
CA GLY A 157 -18.08 -39.69 14.54
C GLY A 157 -19.41 -40.38 14.36
#